data_AF-A0A257M1Q1-F1
#
_entry.id   AF-A0A257M1Q1-F1
#
_cell.length_a   1.000
_cell.length_b   1.000
_cell.length_c   1.000
_cell.angle_alpha   90.00
_cell.angle_beta   90.00
_cell.angle_gamma   90.00
#
_symmetry.space_group_name_H-M   'P 1'
#
loop_
_entity.id
_entity.type
_entity.pdbx_description
1 polymer ?
#
loop_
_entity_poly.entity_id
_entity_poly.type
_entity_poly.pdbx_seq_one_letter_code
_entity_poly.pdbx_strand_id
1 'polypeptide(L)'
;SEVLSALDEDDFANPVRELLAAVKEVDVFLAGHTHQDQPTWMLSGALCTQASYYGIHCGRVDLSFDVEKGKLVDKRAFTVLMDGRFEVDPAVIESADPTLKKSAEQLARPVCKVTTAIKGSGRNSRLVQILCESFASALKRQNTEVDGVFHGSFGTGEIEPGPKTVADCWEILPYENLLVTAKLTAAELIEIVREDAEESKSDRTLWPFELKLDFTGRVERFTFKGQPVPDGDRRYTIAFNSYDAQSGGRKLMKLAAIVASPAAERRPSGIEARGALIDYLLDRGEIS
;
A
#
# COMPACT_ATOMS: atom_id res chain seq x y z
N SER A 1 16.95 5.17 26.78
CA SER A 1 17.70 3.96 26.36
C SER A 1 16.76 2.94 25.70
N GLU A 2 15.89 3.37 24.79
CA GLU A 2 15.02 2.49 23.99
C GLU A 2 15.30 2.60 22.47
N VAL A 3 16.25 3.46 22.06
CA VAL A 3 16.60 3.70 20.65
C VAL A 3 17.68 2.74 20.13
N LEU A 4 18.34 1.99 21.03
CA LEU A 4 19.41 1.05 20.65
C LEU A 4 18.96 -0.41 20.54
N SER A 5 17.76 -0.78 21.00
CA SER A 5 17.28 -2.17 20.95
C SER A 5 16.59 -2.57 19.64
N ALA A 6 16.24 -1.61 18.77
CA ALA A 6 15.62 -1.87 17.48
C ALA A 6 16.63 -2.19 16.37
N LEU A 7 17.94 -2.23 16.67
CA LEU A 7 19.00 -2.50 15.71
C LEU A 7 19.42 -3.98 15.67
N ASP A 8 18.95 -4.82 16.59
CA ASP A 8 19.42 -6.21 16.74
C ASP A 8 18.57 -7.25 16.00
N GLU A 9 17.42 -6.87 15.45
CA GLU A 9 16.54 -7.78 14.70
C GLU A 9 16.37 -7.32 13.24
N ASP A 10 16.28 -8.31 12.36
CA ASP A 10 16.01 -8.09 10.94
C ASP A 10 14.57 -7.60 10.74
N ASP A 11 14.38 -6.66 9.80
CA ASP A 11 13.05 -6.40 9.25
C ASP A 11 12.60 -7.65 8.47
N PHE A 12 11.35 -8.05 8.65
CA PHE A 12 10.89 -9.31 8.07
C PHE A 12 10.94 -9.36 6.54
N ALA A 13 10.86 -8.20 5.87
CA ALA A 13 10.94 -8.08 4.43
C ALA A 13 12.38 -7.78 3.98
N ASN A 14 13.31 -7.60 4.91
CA ASN A 14 14.72 -7.39 4.65
C ASN A 14 15.62 -8.13 5.67
N PRO A 15 15.69 -9.48 5.60
CA PRO A 15 16.44 -10.31 6.54
C PRO A 15 17.95 -10.31 6.25
N VAL A 16 18.57 -9.14 6.33
CA VAL A 16 19.96 -8.91 5.94
C VAL A 16 20.93 -9.70 6.82
N ARG A 17 20.69 -9.77 8.14
CA ARG A 17 21.56 -10.49 9.08
C ARG A 17 21.50 -11.98 8.84
N GLU A 18 20.31 -12.56 8.66
CA GLU A 18 20.15 -13.98 8.33
C GLU A 18 20.86 -14.32 7.01
N LEU A 19 20.64 -13.51 5.97
CA LEU A 19 21.27 -13.70 4.66
C LEU A 19 22.79 -13.69 4.73
N LEU A 20 23.38 -12.66 5.34
CA LEU A 20 24.85 -12.52 5.46
C LEU A 20 25.43 -13.48 6.51
N ALA A 21 24.61 -14.01 7.43
CA ALA A 21 25.03 -15.12 8.29
C ALA A 21 25.22 -16.41 7.47
N ALA A 22 24.34 -16.67 6.49
CA ALA A 22 24.37 -17.87 5.66
C ALA A 22 25.39 -17.81 4.51
N VAL A 23 25.68 -16.62 3.97
CA VAL A 23 26.58 -16.44 2.82
C VAL A 23 27.80 -15.61 3.25
N LYS A 24 28.92 -16.28 3.53
CA LYS A 24 30.14 -15.65 4.09
C LYS A 24 31.07 -15.04 3.05
N GLU A 25 30.83 -15.33 1.79
CA GLU A 25 31.63 -14.92 0.64
C GLU A 25 31.26 -13.52 0.13
N VAL A 26 30.25 -12.88 0.73
CA VAL A 26 29.81 -11.54 0.33
C VAL A 26 30.79 -10.49 0.83
N ASP A 27 31.49 -9.83 -0.09
CA ASP A 27 32.37 -8.72 0.24
C ASP A 27 31.61 -7.42 0.51
N VAL A 28 30.55 -7.14 -0.26
CA VAL A 28 29.77 -5.91 -0.17
C VAL A 28 28.28 -6.21 -0.29
N PHE A 29 27.48 -5.56 0.56
CA PHE A 29 26.02 -5.60 0.51
C PHE A 29 25.44 -4.19 0.33
N LEU A 30 24.72 -3.96 -0.78
CA LEU A 30 24.00 -2.72 -1.03
C LEU A 30 22.57 -2.89 -0.53
N ALA A 31 22.26 -2.31 0.63
CA ALA A 31 20.96 -2.45 1.26
C ALA A 31 19.92 -1.49 0.66
N GLY A 32 18.65 -1.78 0.95
CA GLY A 32 17.48 -0.98 0.59
C GLY A 32 16.34 -1.23 1.57
N HIS A 33 15.10 -0.95 1.16
CA HIS A 33 13.85 -1.20 1.90
C HIS A 33 13.61 -0.31 3.14
N THR A 34 14.57 -0.19 4.05
CA THR A 34 14.39 0.55 5.32
C THR A 34 14.57 2.07 5.21
N HIS A 35 14.89 2.58 4.02
CA HIS A 35 15.02 4.00 3.70
C HIS A 35 16.08 4.77 4.53
N GLN A 36 17.07 4.07 5.11
CA GLN A 36 18.10 4.69 5.93
C GLN A 36 19.22 5.28 5.07
N ASP A 37 19.77 6.43 5.50
CA ASP A 37 21.07 6.89 5.03
C ASP A 37 22.15 6.34 5.97
N GLN A 38 22.79 5.25 5.54
CA GLN A 38 23.83 4.59 6.30
C GLN A 38 25.05 4.37 5.38
N PRO A 39 26.03 5.30 5.40
CA PRO A 39 27.17 5.26 4.49
C PRO A 39 27.95 3.95 4.55
N THR A 40 28.15 3.41 5.75
CA THR A 40 28.89 2.16 5.95
C THR A 40 28.53 1.49 7.28
N TRP A 41 28.44 0.16 7.27
CA TRP A 41 28.57 -0.69 8.46
C TRP A 41 29.14 -2.06 8.07
N MET A 42 29.60 -2.82 9.06
CA MET A 42 30.06 -4.19 8.84
C MET A 42 29.05 -5.18 9.39
N LEU A 43 28.73 -6.22 8.62
CA LEU A 43 27.86 -7.30 9.04
C LEU A 43 28.37 -8.62 8.47
N SER A 44 28.65 -9.59 9.34
CA SER A 44 29.18 -10.92 8.97
C SER A 44 30.42 -10.91 8.05
N GLY A 45 31.23 -9.84 8.08
CA GLY A 45 32.42 -9.68 7.24
C GLY A 45 32.19 -8.90 5.93
N ALA A 46 30.94 -8.67 5.55
CA ALA A 46 30.56 -7.84 4.43
C ALA A 46 30.56 -6.34 4.80
N LEU A 47 31.04 -5.50 3.89
CA LEU A 47 30.85 -4.05 3.95
C LEU A 47 29.46 -3.72 3.44
N CYS A 48 28.62 -3.14 4.27
CA CYS A 48 27.24 -2.83 3.94
C CYS A 48 27.04 -1.32 3.80
N THR A 49 26.15 -0.89 2.91
CA THR A 49 25.82 0.53 2.72
C THR A 49 24.36 0.70 2.25
N GLN A 50 23.73 1.82 2.58
CA GLN A 50 22.38 2.17 2.16
C GLN A 50 22.25 3.67 1.88
N ALA A 51 21.80 4.01 0.69
CA ALA A 51 21.75 5.40 0.20
C ALA A 51 20.35 6.02 0.26
N SER A 52 19.72 6.01 1.44
CA SER A 52 18.42 6.65 1.66
C SER A 52 17.34 6.16 0.66
N TYR A 53 16.50 7.07 0.18
CA TYR A 53 15.40 6.83 -0.76
C TYR A 53 15.18 8.06 -1.66
N TYR A 54 14.33 7.94 -2.70
CA TYR A 54 13.97 9.02 -3.64
C TYR A 54 15.13 9.73 -4.34
N GLY A 55 16.31 9.10 -4.43
CA GLY A 55 17.49 9.71 -5.04
C GLY A 55 18.10 10.85 -4.22
N ILE A 56 17.71 11.01 -2.93
CA ILE A 56 18.28 12.02 -2.03
C ILE A 56 19.78 11.78 -1.83
N HIS A 57 20.20 10.51 -1.77
CA HIS A 57 21.60 10.12 -1.74
C HIS A 57 21.93 9.17 -2.90
N CYS A 58 23.12 9.30 -3.48
CA CYS A 58 23.71 8.33 -4.39
C CYS A 58 24.74 7.49 -3.63
N GLY A 59 24.56 6.17 -3.64
CA GLY A 59 25.51 5.22 -3.05
C GLY A 59 26.74 5.06 -3.93
N ARG A 60 27.93 5.12 -3.34
CA ARG A 60 29.21 4.88 -4.01
C ARG A 60 30.02 3.86 -3.25
N VAL A 61 30.47 2.81 -3.95
CA VAL A 61 31.40 1.83 -3.39
C VAL A 61 32.66 1.79 -4.25
N ASP A 62 33.81 2.04 -3.62
CA ASP A 62 35.12 1.92 -4.23
C ASP A 62 35.74 0.59 -3.83
N LEU A 63 36.16 -0.21 -4.81
CA LEU A 63 36.80 -1.52 -4.63
C LEU A 63 38.19 -1.52 -5.25
N SER A 64 39.18 -2.02 -4.51
CA SER A 64 40.55 -2.19 -5.00
C SER A 64 40.92 -3.66 -5.07
N PHE A 65 41.48 -4.09 -6.19
CA PHE A 65 41.89 -5.48 -6.43
C PHE A 65 43.39 -5.58 -6.67
N ASP A 66 44.00 -6.63 -6.10
CA ASP A 66 45.26 -7.17 -6.56
C ASP A 66 44.98 -7.98 -7.84
N VAL A 67 45.39 -7.43 -8.99
CA VAL A 67 45.10 -7.99 -10.31
C VAL A 67 45.85 -9.30 -10.56
N GLU A 68 47.07 -9.44 -10.03
CA GLU A 68 47.87 -10.65 -10.22
C GLU A 68 47.28 -11.84 -9.44
N LYS A 69 46.76 -11.56 -8.23
CA LYS A 69 46.15 -12.59 -7.37
C LYS A 69 44.66 -12.75 -7.60
N GLY A 70 44.03 -11.83 -8.33
CA GLY A 70 42.57 -11.78 -8.49
C GLY A 70 41.84 -11.61 -7.17
N LYS A 71 42.39 -10.85 -6.22
CA LYS A 71 41.84 -10.71 -4.85
C LYS A 71 41.44 -9.28 -4.53
N LEU A 72 40.29 -9.12 -3.89
CA LEU A 72 39.90 -7.85 -3.28
C LEU A 72 40.84 -7.52 -2.12
N VAL A 73 41.37 -6.29 -2.09
CA VAL A 73 42.33 -5.82 -1.07
C VAL A 73 41.85 -4.61 -0.28
N ASP A 74 40.91 -3.83 -0.82
CA ASP A 74 40.27 -2.72 -0.11
C ASP A 74 38.84 -2.50 -0.60
N LYS A 75 37.96 -2.05 0.31
CA LYS A 75 36.57 -1.72 0.03
C LYS A 75 36.12 -0.55 0.89
N ARG A 76 35.52 0.47 0.27
CA ARG A 76 34.99 1.67 0.96
C ARG A 76 33.63 2.03 0.39
N ALA A 77 32.74 2.50 1.25
CA ALA A 77 31.39 2.91 0.87
C ALA A 77 31.08 4.31 1.37
N PHE A 78 30.30 5.03 0.57
CA PHE A 78 29.87 6.41 0.81
C PHE A 78 28.44 6.59 0.36
N THR A 79 27.72 7.49 1.00
CA THR A 79 26.49 8.06 0.47
C THR A 79 26.74 9.52 0.17
N VAL A 80 26.39 9.93 -1.04
CA VAL A 80 26.63 11.30 -1.51
C VAL A 80 25.29 12.00 -1.59
N LEU A 81 25.09 13.05 -0.80
CA LEU A 81 23.86 13.87 -0.85
C LEU A 81 23.75 14.53 -2.24
N MET A 82 22.67 14.21 -2.95
CA MET A 82 22.33 14.78 -4.25
C MET A 82 21.53 16.08 -4.02
N ASP A 83 22.24 17.20 -4.03
CA ASP A 83 21.67 18.54 -3.87
C ASP A 83 22.11 19.47 -5.01
N GLY A 84 21.82 20.76 -4.89
CA GLY A 84 22.14 21.77 -5.91
C GLY A 84 23.63 21.99 -6.20
N ARG A 85 24.56 21.23 -5.58
CA ARG A 85 25.98 21.20 -5.96
C ARG A 85 26.23 20.46 -7.28
N PHE A 86 25.28 19.63 -7.72
CA PHE A 86 25.37 18.89 -8.98
C PHE A 86 24.48 19.56 -10.03
N GLU A 87 25.06 19.87 -11.18
CA GLU A 87 24.28 20.32 -12.32
C GLU A 87 23.43 19.18 -12.87
N VAL A 88 22.24 19.52 -13.35
CA VAL A 88 21.35 18.56 -14.00
C VAL A 88 21.92 18.22 -15.38
N ASP A 89 22.10 16.93 -15.67
CA ASP A 89 22.62 16.46 -16.95
C ASP A 89 21.62 16.79 -18.10
N PRO A 90 22.00 17.61 -19.10
CA PRO A 90 21.13 17.97 -20.20
C PRO A 90 20.64 16.77 -21.01
N ALA A 91 21.48 15.73 -21.19
CA ALA A 91 21.11 14.55 -21.96
C ALA A 91 20.02 13.72 -21.24
N VAL A 92 20.09 13.64 -19.90
CA VAL A 92 19.05 12.99 -19.09
C VAL A 92 17.74 13.75 -19.22
N ILE A 93 17.75 15.07 -19.07
CA ILE A 93 16.54 15.90 -19.18
C ILE A 93 15.94 15.82 -20.58
N GLU A 94 16.74 15.97 -21.63
CA GLU A 94 16.27 15.88 -23.01
C GLU A 94 15.62 14.52 -23.29
N SER A 95 16.20 13.43 -22.77
CA SER A 95 15.63 12.09 -22.93
C SER A 95 14.31 11.89 -22.16
N ALA A 96 14.16 12.53 -20.99
CA ALA A 96 13.00 12.36 -20.11
C ALA A 96 11.85 13.33 -20.42
N ASP A 97 12.15 14.51 -20.99
CA ASP A 97 11.23 15.63 -21.18
C ASP A 97 9.91 15.24 -21.91
N PRO A 98 9.93 14.46 -23.02
CA PRO A 98 8.68 14.05 -23.66
C PRO A 98 7.76 13.24 -22.74
N THR A 99 8.34 12.36 -21.92
CA THR A 99 7.59 11.52 -20.98
C THR A 99 7.08 12.35 -19.80
N LEU A 100 7.89 13.27 -19.28
CA LEU A 100 7.50 14.17 -18.19
C LEU A 100 6.34 15.08 -18.61
N LYS A 101 6.39 15.66 -19.83
CA LYS A 101 5.31 16.47 -20.38
C LYS A 101 4.01 15.67 -20.51
N LYS A 102 4.07 14.47 -21.12
CA LYS A 102 2.90 13.60 -21.23
C LYS A 102 2.33 13.21 -19.86
N SER A 103 3.18 12.95 -18.88
CA SER A 103 2.77 12.66 -17.51
C SER A 103 2.08 13.87 -16.87
N ALA A 104 2.64 15.07 -17.03
CA ALA A 104 2.06 16.31 -16.51
C ALA A 104 0.68 16.59 -17.13
N GLU A 105 0.53 16.41 -18.44
CA GLU A 105 -0.75 16.53 -19.15
C GLU A 105 -1.79 15.54 -18.60
N GLN A 106 -1.39 14.28 -18.38
CA GLN A 106 -2.30 13.27 -17.85
C GLN A 106 -2.70 13.55 -16.41
N LEU A 107 -1.76 13.98 -15.56
CA LEU A 107 -2.02 14.35 -14.17
C LEU A 107 -2.96 15.56 -14.05
N ALA A 108 -2.83 16.53 -14.96
CA ALA A 108 -3.67 17.73 -15.00
C ALA A 108 -5.10 17.48 -15.53
N ARG A 109 -5.39 16.29 -16.09
CA ARG A 109 -6.69 15.97 -16.66
C ARG A 109 -7.79 16.04 -15.59
N PRO A 110 -8.87 16.83 -15.77
CA PRO A 110 -9.97 16.90 -14.83
C PRO A 110 -10.72 15.56 -14.70
N VAL A 111 -11.18 15.22 -13.49
CA VAL A 111 -11.97 14.01 -13.23
C VAL A 111 -13.37 14.31 -12.69
N CYS A 112 -13.51 15.26 -11.77
CA CYS A 112 -14.81 15.66 -11.23
C CYS A 112 -14.72 17.02 -10.52
N LYS A 113 -15.83 17.48 -9.96
CA LYS A 113 -15.89 18.59 -9.01
C LYS A 113 -16.42 18.11 -7.66
N VAL A 114 -15.70 18.43 -6.59
CA VAL A 114 -16.16 18.24 -5.21
C VAL A 114 -16.92 19.49 -4.80
N THR A 115 -18.19 19.35 -4.43
CA THR A 115 -19.08 20.49 -4.14
C THR A 115 -19.04 20.92 -2.68
N THR A 116 -18.79 19.98 -1.77
CA THR A 116 -18.60 20.19 -0.33
C THR A 116 -17.45 19.34 0.16
N ALA A 117 -16.78 19.75 1.24
CA ALA A 117 -15.62 19.04 1.75
C ALA A 117 -15.99 17.59 2.11
N ILE A 118 -15.19 16.63 1.65
CA ILE A 118 -15.43 15.20 1.86
C ILE A 118 -14.56 14.75 3.03
N LYS A 119 -15.20 14.45 4.15
CA LYS A 119 -14.54 13.89 5.32
C LYS A 119 -13.87 12.56 4.99
N GLY A 120 -12.57 12.45 5.27
CA GLY A 120 -11.80 11.24 5.04
C GLY A 120 -11.24 10.56 6.28
N SER A 121 -11.43 11.11 7.48
CA SER A 121 -10.92 10.49 8.71
C SER A 121 -11.94 9.53 9.35
N GLY A 122 -11.43 8.39 9.81
CA GLY A 122 -12.17 7.40 10.59
C GLY A 122 -13.00 6.42 9.77
N ARG A 123 -13.48 5.36 10.44
CA ARG A 123 -14.36 4.34 9.85
C ARG A 123 -15.66 4.98 9.38
N ASN A 124 -16.22 4.46 8.29
CA ASN A 124 -17.43 4.95 7.63
C ASN A 124 -17.37 6.41 7.16
N SER A 125 -16.17 7.01 7.01
CA SER A 125 -16.03 8.35 6.44
C SER A 125 -16.59 8.41 5.02
N ARG A 126 -16.99 9.61 4.57
CA ARG A 126 -17.57 9.77 3.24
C ARG A 126 -16.57 9.39 2.14
N LEU A 127 -15.28 9.69 2.34
CA LEU A 127 -14.22 9.28 1.42
C LEU A 127 -14.17 7.75 1.29
N VAL A 128 -14.15 7.01 2.40
CA VAL A 128 -14.10 5.54 2.36
C VAL A 128 -15.34 4.95 1.67
N GLN A 129 -16.52 5.56 1.89
CA GLN A 129 -17.73 5.15 1.17
C GLN A 129 -17.62 5.39 -0.33
N ILE A 130 -17.10 6.53 -0.77
CA ILE A 130 -16.87 6.83 -2.20
C ILE A 130 -15.90 5.82 -2.82
N LEU A 131 -14.82 5.46 -2.12
CA LEU A 131 -13.89 4.42 -2.57
C LEU A 131 -14.62 3.08 -2.73
N CYS A 132 -15.38 2.65 -1.72
CA CYS A 132 -16.15 1.40 -1.77
C CYS A 132 -17.19 1.40 -2.90
N GLU A 133 -17.92 2.50 -3.07
CA GLU A 133 -18.88 2.71 -4.16
C GLU A 133 -18.19 2.61 -5.54
N SER A 134 -17.01 3.23 -5.69
CA SER A 134 -16.25 3.21 -6.95
C SER A 134 -15.83 1.78 -7.33
N PHE A 135 -15.39 0.98 -6.36
CA PHE A 135 -14.93 -0.39 -6.60
C PHE A 135 -16.10 -1.32 -6.90
N ALA A 136 -17.21 -1.19 -6.16
CA ALA A 136 -18.44 -1.93 -6.44
C ALA A 136 -19.00 -1.59 -7.84
N SER A 137 -18.96 -0.31 -8.23
CA SER A 137 -19.35 0.14 -9.57
C SER A 137 -18.48 -0.46 -10.67
N ALA A 138 -17.15 -0.43 -10.50
CA ALA A 138 -16.21 -0.99 -11.47
C ALA A 138 -16.38 -2.50 -11.64
N LEU A 139 -16.54 -3.25 -10.55
CA LEU A 139 -16.80 -4.69 -10.59
C LEU A 139 -18.14 -5.00 -11.26
N LYS A 140 -19.18 -4.21 -10.97
CA LYS A 140 -20.50 -4.35 -11.61
C LYS A 140 -20.43 -4.13 -13.12
N ARG A 141 -19.64 -3.16 -13.61
CA ARG A 141 -19.40 -2.96 -15.05
C ARG A 141 -18.77 -4.18 -15.74
N GLN A 142 -18.05 -5.01 -14.98
CA GLN A 142 -17.50 -6.29 -15.45
C GLN A 142 -18.38 -7.50 -15.10
N ASN A 143 -19.68 -7.30 -14.85
CA ASN A 143 -20.64 -8.35 -14.50
C ASN A 143 -20.28 -9.12 -13.21
N THR A 144 -19.53 -8.51 -12.31
CA THR A 144 -19.23 -9.05 -10.97
C THR A 144 -19.94 -8.21 -9.93
N GLU A 145 -21.15 -8.61 -9.53
CA GLU A 145 -21.88 -7.94 -8.46
C GLU A 145 -21.35 -8.37 -7.10
N VAL A 146 -21.17 -7.40 -6.20
CA VAL A 146 -20.68 -7.62 -4.84
C VAL A 146 -21.70 -7.13 -3.82
N ASP A 147 -21.83 -7.85 -2.71
CA ASP A 147 -22.64 -7.46 -1.57
C ASP A 147 -21.99 -6.31 -0.80
N GLY A 148 -20.65 -6.24 -0.78
CA GLY A 148 -19.91 -5.19 -0.09
C GLY A 148 -18.44 -5.10 -0.48
N VAL A 149 -17.77 -4.12 0.11
CA VAL A 149 -16.34 -3.84 -0.08
C VAL A 149 -15.72 -3.59 1.30
N PHE A 150 -14.55 -4.19 1.55
CA PHE A 150 -13.74 -3.92 2.72
C PHE A 150 -12.49 -3.12 2.32
N HIS A 151 -12.45 -1.84 2.69
CA HIS A 151 -11.37 -0.94 2.28
C HIS A 151 -11.24 0.28 3.22
N GLY A 152 -10.06 0.91 3.26
CA GLY A 152 -9.77 2.14 4.02
C GLY A 152 -9.40 3.33 3.12
N SER A 153 -9.03 4.47 3.70
CA SER A 153 -8.61 5.65 2.90
C SER A 153 -7.10 5.79 2.76
N PHE A 154 -6.30 4.91 3.38
CA PHE A 154 -4.84 5.06 3.53
C PHE A 154 -4.42 6.32 4.30
N GLY A 155 -5.34 6.93 5.06
CA GLY A 155 -5.04 8.14 5.84
C GLY A 155 -4.88 9.39 5.00
N THR A 156 -5.45 9.42 3.79
CA THR A 156 -5.42 10.56 2.86
C THR A 156 -5.91 11.87 3.51
N GLY A 157 -6.86 11.79 4.42
CA GLY A 157 -7.46 12.97 5.06
C GLY A 157 -8.65 13.52 4.28
N GLU A 158 -9.01 14.76 4.58
CA GLU A 158 -10.17 15.43 3.99
C GLU A 158 -9.90 15.90 2.56
N ILE A 159 -10.91 15.77 1.69
CA ILE A 159 -10.82 16.25 0.30
C ILE A 159 -11.56 17.58 0.20
N GLU A 160 -10.78 18.63 -0.08
CA GLU A 160 -11.31 19.99 -0.19
C GLU A 160 -12.24 20.17 -1.41
N PRO A 161 -13.25 21.05 -1.32
CA PRO A 161 -14.08 21.43 -2.45
C PRO A 161 -13.28 21.97 -3.64
N GLY A 162 -13.84 21.82 -4.83
CA GLY A 162 -13.28 22.36 -6.07
C GLY A 162 -13.08 21.32 -7.17
N PRO A 163 -12.55 21.73 -8.32
CA PRO A 163 -12.20 20.81 -9.39
C PRO A 163 -11.12 19.84 -8.91
N LYS A 164 -11.23 18.59 -9.35
CA LYS A 164 -10.25 17.53 -9.10
C LYS A 164 -9.71 16.99 -10.41
N THR A 165 -8.48 16.50 -10.34
CA THR A 165 -7.69 16.00 -11.45
C THR A 165 -7.26 14.56 -11.20
N VAL A 166 -6.58 13.96 -12.18
CA VAL A 166 -5.94 12.66 -11.99
C VAL A 166 -4.87 12.73 -10.89
N ALA A 167 -4.16 13.86 -10.75
CA ALA A 167 -3.18 14.05 -9.66
C ALA A 167 -3.83 13.89 -8.28
N ASP A 168 -5.01 14.49 -8.04
CA ASP A 168 -5.74 14.31 -6.79
C ASP A 168 -6.08 12.82 -6.54
N CYS A 169 -6.36 12.03 -7.58
CA CYS A 169 -6.61 10.60 -7.44
C CYS A 169 -5.36 9.80 -7.00
N TRP A 170 -4.17 10.24 -7.39
CA TRP A 170 -2.90 9.66 -6.92
C TRP A 170 -2.64 9.97 -5.45
N GLU A 171 -3.04 11.15 -4.98
CA GLU A 171 -2.98 11.50 -3.56
C GLU A 171 -4.00 10.68 -2.74
N ILE A 172 -5.21 10.49 -3.29
CA ILE A 172 -6.28 9.72 -2.61
C ILE A 172 -5.96 8.22 -2.53
N LEU A 173 -5.45 7.63 -3.62
CA LEU A 173 -5.09 6.22 -3.71
C LEU A 173 -3.65 6.08 -4.22
N PRO A 174 -2.64 6.15 -3.34
CA PRO A 174 -1.24 6.11 -3.76
C PRO A 174 -0.81 4.75 -4.31
N TYR A 175 -1.49 3.67 -3.90
CA TYR A 175 -1.16 2.30 -4.33
C TYR A 175 -2.11 1.80 -5.42
N GLU A 176 -1.55 1.27 -6.50
CA GLU A 176 -2.30 0.65 -7.58
C GLU A 176 -2.58 -0.83 -7.28
N ASN A 177 -3.30 -1.07 -6.19
CA ASN A 177 -3.72 -2.42 -5.84
C ASN A 177 -4.82 -2.89 -6.79
N LEU A 178 -4.81 -4.18 -7.14
CA LEU A 178 -5.91 -4.78 -7.89
C LEU A 178 -7.09 -5.09 -6.97
N LEU A 179 -8.30 -5.08 -7.51
CA LEU A 179 -9.47 -5.57 -6.78
C LEU A 179 -9.51 -7.11 -6.84
N VAL A 180 -9.91 -7.71 -5.71
CA VAL A 180 -10.16 -9.14 -5.59
C VAL A 180 -11.50 -9.35 -4.90
N THR A 181 -12.23 -10.41 -5.26
CA THR A 181 -13.49 -10.78 -4.60
C THR A 181 -13.37 -12.12 -3.90
N ALA A 182 -14.11 -12.28 -2.81
CA ALA A 182 -14.24 -13.54 -2.09
C ALA A 182 -15.64 -13.66 -1.48
N LYS A 183 -16.12 -14.90 -1.33
CA LYS A 183 -17.43 -15.24 -0.75
C LYS A 183 -17.27 -15.58 0.72
N LEU A 184 -17.86 -14.80 1.62
CA LEU A 184 -17.62 -14.89 3.06
C LEU A 184 -18.89 -15.03 3.88
N THR A 185 -18.87 -15.86 4.92
CA THR A 185 -19.98 -15.96 5.88
C THR A 185 -20.02 -14.76 6.82
N ALA A 186 -21.15 -14.55 7.50
CA ALA A 186 -21.28 -13.53 8.54
C ALA A 186 -20.19 -13.67 9.63
N ALA A 187 -19.89 -14.90 10.05
CA ALA A 187 -18.86 -15.18 11.03
C ALA A 187 -17.45 -14.81 10.53
N GLU A 188 -17.13 -15.12 9.28
CA GLU A 188 -15.84 -14.75 8.65
C GLU A 188 -15.69 -13.22 8.56
N LEU A 189 -16.77 -12.49 8.23
CA LEU A 189 -16.76 -11.02 8.20
C LEU A 189 -16.52 -10.40 9.59
N ILE A 190 -17.12 -10.98 10.63
CA ILE A 190 -16.90 -10.55 12.01
C ILE A 190 -15.44 -10.72 12.40
N GLU A 191 -14.80 -11.85 12.06
CA GLU A 191 -13.39 -12.09 12.35
C GLU A 191 -12.46 -11.09 11.64
N ILE A 192 -12.74 -10.77 10.37
CA ILE A 192 -11.98 -9.77 9.62
C ILE A 192 -12.08 -8.38 10.28
N VAL A 193 -13.28 -7.96 10.65
CA VAL A 193 -13.48 -6.65 11.29
C VAL A 193 -12.89 -6.62 12.70
N ARG A 194 -12.93 -7.73 13.44
CA ARG A 194 -12.25 -7.86 14.75
C ARG A 194 -10.75 -7.68 14.63
N GLU A 195 -10.12 -8.39 13.69
CA GLU A 195 -8.69 -8.27 13.43
C GLU A 195 -8.30 -6.84 13.07
N ASP A 196 -9.07 -6.22 12.17
CA ASP A 196 -8.83 -4.83 11.80
C ASP A 196 -9.06 -3.83 12.96
N ALA A 197 -9.94 -4.15 13.91
CA ALA A 197 -10.18 -3.34 15.10
C ALA A 197 -9.02 -3.35 16.11
N GLU A 198 -8.08 -4.31 16.01
CA GLU A 198 -6.86 -4.33 16.81
C GLU A 198 -5.90 -3.18 16.41
N GLU A 199 -6.01 -2.68 15.17
CA GLU A 199 -5.29 -1.50 14.69
C GLU A 199 -6.10 -0.22 14.98
N SER A 200 -5.78 0.46 16.07
CA SER A 200 -6.44 1.69 16.52
C SER A 200 -6.52 2.81 15.47
N LYS A 201 -5.57 2.86 14.53
CA LYS A 201 -5.52 3.88 13.46
C LYS A 201 -6.22 3.43 12.18
N SER A 202 -6.73 2.21 12.11
CA SER A 202 -7.40 1.70 10.92
C SER A 202 -8.73 2.42 10.71
N ASP A 203 -8.94 2.88 9.49
CA ASP A 203 -10.19 3.45 9.00
C ASP A 203 -10.94 2.51 8.06
N ARG A 204 -10.49 1.25 7.94
CA ARG A 204 -11.12 0.28 7.06
C ARG A 204 -12.57 0.06 7.46
N THR A 205 -13.41 -0.02 6.44
CA THR A 205 -14.85 -0.10 6.55
C THR A 205 -15.34 -1.28 5.73
N LEU A 206 -16.22 -2.10 6.31
CA LEU A 206 -16.98 -3.12 5.58
C LEU A 206 -18.27 -2.48 5.05
N TRP A 207 -18.20 -1.79 3.92
CA TRP A 207 -19.36 -1.13 3.34
C TRP A 207 -20.22 -2.11 2.53
N PRO A 208 -21.57 -2.03 2.52
CA PRO A 208 -22.45 -1.16 3.31
C PRO A 208 -22.95 -1.86 4.59
N PHE A 209 -22.14 -2.73 5.19
CA PHE A 209 -22.48 -3.38 6.43
C PHE A 209 -22.17 -2.45 7.62
N GLU A 210 -22.98 -2.55 8.66
CA GLU A 210 -22.73 -1.89 9.93
C GLU A 210 -22.48 -2.97 10.98
N LEU A 211 -21.21 -3.13 11.37
CA LEU A 211 -20.81 -4.02 12.44
C LEU A 211 -20.30 -3.20 13.63
N LYS A 212 -21.01 -3.28 14.74
CA LYS A 212 -20.63 -2.66 16.01
C LYS A 212 -20.14 -3.76 16.96
N LEU A 213 -18.89 -3.62 17.41
CA LEU A 213 -18.28 -4.47 18.42
C LEU A 213 -18.26 -3.72 19.75
N ASP A 214 -18.48 -4.44 20.86
CA ASP A 214 -18.23 -3.92 22.20
C ASP A 214 -16.72 -3.88 22.51
N PHE A 215 -16.35 -3.34 23.67
CA PHE A 215 -14.95 -3.25 24.12
C PHE A 215 -14.29 -4.63 24.38
N THR A 216 -15.07 -5.71 24.41
CA THR A 216 -14.58 -7.09 24.51
C THR A 216 -14.49 -7.79 23.16
N GLY A 217 -14.86 -7.10 22.07
CA GLY A 217 -14.90 -7.64 20.71
C GLY A 217 -16.17 -8.45 20.39
N ARG A 218 -17.19 -8.45 21.25
CA ARG A 218 -18.47 -9.13 20.95
C ARG A 218 -19.33 -8.27 20.04
N VAL A 219 -20.13 -8.92 19.21
CA VAL A 219 -21.03 -8.24 18.27
C VAL A 219 -22.22 -7.67 19.05
N GLU A 220 -22.34 -6.34 19.08
CA GLU A 220 -23.53 -5.65 19.60
C GLU A 220 -24.61 -5.53 18.53
N ARG A 221 -24.19 -5.28 17.29
CA ARG A 221 -25.09 -5.12 16.14
C ARG A 221 -24.35 -5.48 14.86
N PHE A 222 -25.01 -6.25 14.00
CA PHE A 222 -24.55 -6.51 12.65
C PHE A 222 -25.71 -6.38 11.67
N THR A 223 -25.68 -5.35 10.83
CA THR A 223 -26.74 -5.08 9.85
C THR A 223 -26.17 -4.92 8.43
N PHE A 224 -26.94 -5.36 7.44
CA PHE A 224 -26.67 -5.16 6.02
C PHE A 224 -27.86 -4.45 5.40
N LYS A 225 -27.64 -3.24 4.87
CA LYS A 225 -28.71 -2.39 4.30
C LYS A 225 -29.90 -2.21 5.28
N GLY A 226 -29.57 -1.99 6.56
CA GLY A 226 -30.54 -1.78 7.64
C GLY A 226 -31.24 -3.03 8.17
N GLN A 227 -31.00 -4.21 7.60
CA GLN A 227 -31.56 -5.47 8.09
C GLN A 227 -30.53 -6.25 8.90
N PRO A 228 -30.91 -6.92 10.00
CA PRO A 228 -30.00 -7.81 10.73
C PRO A 228 -29.38 -8.86 9.81
N VAL A 229 -28.06 -9.04 9.92
CA VAL A 229 -27.37 -10.14 9.25
C VAL A 229 -27.65 -11.41 10.07
N PRO A 230 -28.32 -12.42 9.50
CA PRO A 230 -28.59 -13.65 10.22
C PRO A 230 -27.32 -14.46 10.43
N ASP A 231 -27.26 -15.17 11.55
CA ASP A 231 -26.29 -16.25 11.73
C ASP A 231 -26.61 -17.37 10.74
N GLY A 232 -25.58 -17.93 10.11
CA GLY A 232 -25.70 -19.07 9.21
C GLY A 232 -24.67 -19.08 8.09
N ASP A 233 -24.87 -20.01 7.15
CA ASP A 233 -23.90 -20.33 6.10
C ASP A 233 -24.07 -19.50 4.82
N ARG A 234 -24.91 -18.46 4.84
CA ARG A 234 -25.02 -17.54 3.71
C ARG A 234 -23.66 -16.88 3.50
N ARG A 235 -23.13 -17.01 2.28
CA ARG A 235 -21.92 -16.31 1.85
C ARG A 235 -22.25 -15.05 1.07
N TYR A 236 -21.59 -13.95 1.45
CA TYR A 236 -21.65 -12.64 0.83
C TYR A 236 -20.42 -12.44 -0.06
N THR A 237 -20.60 -11.92 -1.27
CA THR A 237 -19.48 -11.60 -2.15
C THR A 237 -18.90 -10.26 -1.76
N ILE A 238 -17.71 -10.25 -1.16
CA ILE A 238 -17.02 -9.04 -0.70
C ILE A 238 -15.81 -8.76 -1.58
N ALA A 239 -15.61 -7.49 -1.93
CA ALA A 239 -14.40 -7.03 -2.59
C ALA A 239 -13.36 -6.48 -1.61
N PHE A 240 -12.09 -6.64 -1.96
CA PHE A 240 -10.92 -6.18 -1.23
C PHE A 240 -9.90 -5.61 -2.22
N ASN A 241 -8.93 -4.85 -1.72
CA ASN A 241 -7.70 -4.63 -2.49
C ASN A 241 -6.77 -5.86 -2.34
N SER A 242 -5.91 -6.09 -3.34
CA SER A 242 -5.04 -7.26 -3.42
C SER A 242 -3.96 -7.30 -2.35
N TYR A 243 -3.57 -6.16 -1.78
CA TYR A 243 -2.56 -6.05 -0.74
C TYR A 243 -3.09 -6.58 0.60
N ASP A 244 -4.27 -6.11 1.02
CA ASP A 244 -4.94 -6.58 2.24
C ASP A 244 -5.33 -8.05 2.13
N ALA A 245 -5.80 -8.49 0.95
CA ALA A 245 -6.17 -9.89 0.70
C ALA A 245 -4.99 -10.88 0.73
N GLN A 246 -3.76 -10.39 0.79
CA GLN A 246 -2.53 -11.19 0.87
C GLN A 246 -1.72 -10.87 2.13
N SER A 247 -2.30 -10.14 3.09
CA SER A 247 -1.62 -9.69 4.30
C SER A 247 -0.34 -8.91 4.05
N GLY A 248 -0.36 -8.00 3.07
CA GLY A 248 0.75 -7.09 2.81
C GLY A 248 1.17 -6.36 4.10
N GLY A 249 2.47 -6.31 4.36
CA GLY A 249 3.00 -5.72 5.60
C GLY A 249 2.72 -6.54 6.86
N ARG A 250 2.38 -7.83 6.73
CA ARG A 250 2.00 -8.74 7.84
C ARG A 250 0.79 -8.27 8.66
N LYS A 251 -0.11 -7.51 8.04
CA LYS A 251 -1.39 -7.11 8.64
C LYS A 251 -2.52 -8.01 8.12
N LEU A 252 -3.61 -8.11 8.86
CA LEU A 252 -4.82 -8.82 8.41
C LEU A 252 -4.55 -10.30 8.03
N MET A 253 -3.82 -11.03 8.88
CA MET A 253 -3.45 -12.44 8.67
C MET A 253 -4.66 -13.37 8.66
N LYS A 254 -5.66 -13.13 9.51
CA LYS A 254 -6.91 -13.90 9.50
C LYS A 254 -7.69 -13.63 8.22
N LEU A 255 -7.75 -12.38 7.76
CA LEU A 255 -8.34 -12.05 6.46
C LEU A 255 -7.71 -12.89 5.34
N ALA A 256 -6.38 -12.88 5.20
CA ALA A 256 -5.72 -13.65 4.15
C ALA A 256 -5.99 -15.15 4.26
N ALA A 257 -5.95 -15.72 5.46
CA ALA A 257 -6.27 -17.14 5.68
C ALA A 257 -7.71 -17.47 5.26
N ILE A 258 -8.67 -16.62 5.64
CA ILE A 258 -10.09 -16.77 5.29
C ILE A 258 -10.27 -16.72 3.77
N VAL A 259 -9.73 -15.70 3.09
CA VAL A 259 -9.91 -15.53 1.64
C VAL A 259 -9.08 -16.53 0.82
N ALA A 260 -8.03 -17.12 1.39
CA ALA A 260 -7.28 -18.21 0.74
C ALA A 260 -8.00 -19.56 0.83
N SER A 261 -9.01 -19.70 1.69
CA SER A 261 -9.77 -20.95 1.80
C SER A 261 -10.51 -21.27 0.49
N PRO A 262 -10.61 -22.56 0.09
CA PRO A 262 -11.35 -22.93 -1.10
C PRO A 262 -12.82 -22.47 -1.10
N ALA A 263 -13.44 -22.45 0.09
CA ALA A 263 -14.84 -22.01 0.27
C ALA A 263 -15.05 -20.52 0.01
N ALA A 264 -13.98 -19.72 0.08
CA ALA A 264 -14.03 -18.30 -0.23
C ALA A 264 -14.09 -18.01 -1.73
N GLU A 265 -13.84 -18.99 -2.61
CA GLU A 265 -13.87 -18.83 -4.06
C GLU A 265 -13.18 -17.54 -4.54
N ARG A 266 -11.98 -17.23 -4.03
CA ARG A 266 -11.29 -15.97 -4.30
C ARG A 266 -11.00 -15.79 -5.79
N ARG A 267 -11.36 -14.63 -6.35
CA ARG A 267 -11.14 -14.29 -7.76
C ARG A 267 -10.47 -12.91 -7.90
N PRO A 268 -9.34 -12.79 -8.60
CA PRO A 268 -8.84 -11.48 -9.02
C PRO A 268 -9.75 -10.92 -10.13
N SER A 269 -10.00 -9.61 -10.12
CA SER A 269 -10.79 -8.97 -11.18
C SER A 269 -9.93 -8.37 -12.31
N GLY A 270 -8.63 -8.13 -12.07
CA GLY A 270 -7.77 -7.38 -12.98
C GLY A 270 -8.10 -5.88 -13.04
N ILE A 271 -8.99 -5.39 -12.18
CA ILE A 271 -9.33 -3.97 -12.07
C ILE A 271 -8.35 -3.30 -11.10
N GLU A 272 -7.70 -2.23 -11.54
CA GLU A 272 -6.87 -1.37 -10.70
C GLU A 272 -7.74 -0.42 -9.86
N ALA A 273 -7.48 -0.32 -8.56
CA ALA A 273 -8.27 0.49 -7.64
C ALA A 273 -8.31 1.98 -8.04
N ARG A 274 -7.16 2.57 -8.44
CA ARG A 274 -7.13 3.98 -8.85
C ARG A 274 -7.87 4.21 -10.17
N GLY A 275 -7.76 3.29 -11.12
CA GLY A 275 -8.55 3.32 -12.36
C GLY A 275 -10.06 3.29 -12.06
N ALA A 276 -10.50 2.39 -11.17
CA ALA A 276 -11.89 2.32 -10.74
C ALA A 276 -12.39 3.63 -10.11
N LEU A 277 -11.57 4.29 -9.29
CA LEU A 277 -11.90 5.61 -8.72
C LEU A 277 -12.01 6.67 -9.82
N ILE A 278 -11.02 6.78 -10.70
CA ILE A 278 -11.02 7.79 -11.79
C ILE A 278 -12.27 7.64 -12.66
N ASP A 279 -12.59 6.42 -13.09
CA ASP A 279 -13.77 6.15 -13.91
C ASP A 279 -15.06 6.52 -13.17
N TYR A 280 -15.15 6.16 -11.88
CA TYR A 280 -16.32 6.50 -11.06
C TYR A 280 -16.52 8.02 -10.92
N LEU A 281 -15.43 8.77 -10.72
CA LEU A 281 -15.48 10.23 -10.62
C LEU A 281 -15.88 10.88 -11.94
N LEU A 282 -15.34 10.38 -13.07
CA LEU A 282 -15.71 10.82 -14.42
C LEU A 282 -17.19 10.58 -14.72
N ASP A 283 -17.70 9.39 -14.37
CA ASP A 283 -19.12 9.04 -14.56
C ASP A 283 -20.06 9.94 -13.74
N ARG A 284 -19.63 10.36 -12.54
CA ARG A 284 -20.41 11.21 -11.63
C ARG A 284 -20.38 12.68 -12.03
N GLY A 285 -19.24 13.19 -12.49
CA GLY A 285 -18.99 14.60 -12.80
C GLY A 285 -18.92 15.51 -11.55
N GLU A 286 -19.83 15.32 -10.58
CA GLU A 286 -19.84 16.02 -9.30
C GLU A 286 -20.06 15.05 -8.12
N ILE A 287 -19.40 15.31 -6.99
CA ILE A 287 -19.55 14.53 -5.75
C ILE A 287 -19.61 15.43 -4.49
N SER A 288 -20.12 14.84 -3.41
CA SER A 288 -20.27 15.43 -2.06
C SER A 288 -20.19 14.35 -0.99
#